data_AF-A0A171KVX6-F1
#
_entry.id   AF-A0A171KVX6-F1
#
_cell.length_a   1.000
_cell.length_b   1.000
_cell.length_c   1.000
_cell.angle_alpha   90.00
_cell.angle_beta   90.00
_cell.angle_gamma   90.00
#
_symmetry.space_group_name_H-M   'P 1'
#
loop_
_entity.id
_entity.type
_entity.pdbx_description
1 polymer ?
#
loop_
_entity_poly.entity_id
_entity_poly.type
_entity_poly.pdbx_seq_one_letter_code
_entity_poly.pdbx_strand_id
1 'polypeptide(L)'
;MQRLWLKEMGVGRWLLPEPPRRPAPPADAGVQVATAAAAPSGPAEARRPADDASGQVRRSGAGDALALLAAGRDRQAGRPAAARPGAPAAVSLAQAPQAGQSVAQAPAQRVDQPGGEPVVMAERGPLAQDMEGLREQVLACTACDLCKTRRQAVFGDGAFPARWMVIGEAPGEQEDRQGSPFVGRAGQLLDSMLAAVDLQRGREVFIANVIKCRPPANRNPRPEEIAACSPYLMKQIELIKPEGILVLGRFAAHTLLQTEASIGNLRGRVHAWRDGSGRDIPLVVSYHPAYLLRSPHAKAAAWQDLRLAVAQAPQG
;
A
#
# COMPACT_ATOMS: atom_id res chain seq x y z
N MET A 1 26.49 3.69 9.92
CA MET A 1 26.62 3.99 8.48
C MET A 1 25.30 4.37 7.82
N GLN A 2 24.28 3.49 7.76
CA GLN A 2 23.08 3.66 6.91
C GLN A 2 22.33 5.00 7.03
N ARG A 3 22.29 5.63 8.22
CA ARG A 3 21.67 6.96 8.44
C ARG A 3 22.49 8.16 7.91
N LEU A 4 23.81 8.07 7.82
CA LEU A 4 24.62 9.16 7.24
C LEU A 4 24.48 9.18 5.71
N TRP A 5 24.52 8.01 5.08
CA TRP A 5 24.38 7.86 3.63
C TRP A 5 23.05 8.43 3.09
N LEU A 6 21.96 8.25 3.85
CA LEU A 6 20.66 8.88 3.55
C LEU A 6 20.70 10.40 3.68
N LYS A 7 21.55 10.96 4.54
CA LYS A 7 21.67 12.41 4.74
C LYS A 7 22.45 13.07 3.60
N GLU A 8 23.50 12.41 3.10
CA GLU A 8 24.33 12.84 1.96
C GLU A 8 23.58 12.77 0.62
N MET A 9 22.68 11.79 0.43
CA MET A 9 21.82 11.69 -0.76
C MET A 9 20.60 12.64 -0.73
N GLY A 10 20.61 13.71 0.06
CA GLY A 10 19.50 14.67 0.18
C GLY A 10 18.28 14.17 0.96
N VAL A 11 18.22 12.88 1.33
CA VAL A 11 17.10 12.26 2.08
C VAL A 11 17.03 12.74 3.56
N GLY A 12 17.93 13.63 3.99
CA GLY A 12 17.88 14.30 5.30
C GLY A 12 16.70 15.28 5.48
N ARG A 13 16.25 15.95 4.40
CA ARG A 13 15.10 16.89 4.36
C ARG A 13 13.71 16.22 4.48
N TRP A 14 13.64 14.92 4.78
CA TRP A 14 12.49 14.02 4.54
C TRP A 14 11.95 13.35 5.80
N LEU A 15 12.53 13.73 6.93
CA LEU A 15 11.94 13.50 8.22
C LEU A 15 10.99 14.67 8.45
N LEU A 16 9.69 14.36 8.64
CA LEU A 16 8.77 15.31 9.27
C LEU A 16 9.45 15.81 10.55
N PRO A 17 9.34 17.11 10.89
CA PRO A 17 9.98 17.65 12.09
C PRO A 17 9.58 16.81 13.31
N GLU A 18 10.54 16.46 14.17
CA GLU A 18 10.23 15.71 15.39
C GLU A 18 9.16 16.49 16.18
N PRO A 19 8.09 15.83 16.67
CA PRO A 19 7.16 16.49 17.57
C PRO A 19 7.95 16.99 18.79
N PRO A 20 7.63 18.19 19.33
CA PRO A 20 8.39 18.76 20.43
C PRO A 20 8.45 17.75 21.57
N ARG A 21 9.68 17.46 22.03
CA ARG A 21 9.91 16.52 23.14
C ARG A 21 9.10 17.01 24.33
N ARG A 22 8.18 16.18 24.84
CA ARG A 22 7.55 16.44 26.14
C ARG A 22 8.68 16.59 27.16
N PRO A 23 8.65 17.62 28.03
CA PRO A 23 9.62 17.75 29.10
C PRO A 23 9.56 16.48 29.97
N ALA A 24 10.71 16.05 30.48
CA ALA A 24 10.77 14.94 31.41
C ALA A 24 9.92 15.28 32.65
N PRO A 25 9.20 14.31 33.25
CA PRO A 25 8.60 14.53 34.56
C PRO A 25 9.70 14.90 35.56
N PRO A 26 9.47 15.84 36.49
CA PRO A 26 10.45 16.20 37.50
C PRO A 26 10.77 14.99 38.38
N ALA A 27 12.05 14.81 38.69
CA ALA A 27 12.50 13.78 39.61
C ALA A 27 12.12 14.17 41.05
N ASP A 28 11.62 13.18 41.81
CA ASP A 28 11.41 13.15 43.26
C ASP A 28 11.11 14.48 43.99
N ALA A 29 9.82 14.76 44.14
CA ALA A 29 9.32 15.46 45.33
C ALA A 29 8.83 14.39 46.33
N GLY A 30 9.59 14.18 47.41
CA GLY A 30 9.35 13.10 48.36
C GLY A 30 8.00 13.20 49.08
N VAL A 31 7.21 12.12 49.04
CA VAL A 31 5.98 11.97 49.83
C VAL A 31 6.36 11.70 51.28
N GLN A 32 6.12 12.67 52.17
CA GLN A 32 6.26 12.47 53.60
C GLN A 32 5.10 11.62 54.13
N VAL A 33 5.43 10.55 54.85
CA VAL A 33 4.46 9.73 55.60
C VAL A 33 4.30 10.33 57.00
N ALA A 34 3.08 10.74 57.35
CA ALA A 34 2.71 11.12 58.71
C ALA A 34 1.98 9.95 59.40
N THR A 35 2.24 9.76 60.70
CA THR A 35 1.75 8.62 61.51
C THR A 35 0.96 9.09 62.75
N ALA A 36 0.35 8.12 63.45
CA ALA A 36 -0.41 8.19 64.72
C ALA A 36 -1.92 8.56 64.63
N ALA A 37 -2.83 8.00 65.45
CA ALA A 37 -2.81 6.78 66.30
C ALA A 37 -4.21 6.39 66.83
N ALA A 38 -4.41 5.08 67.07
CA ALA A 38 -5.29 4.38 68.05
C ALA A 38 -6.83 4.64 68.14
N ALA A 39 -7.56 3.58 68.53
CA ALA A 39 -9.04 3.45 68.59
C ALA A 39 -9.62 3.53 70.04
N PRO A 40 -10.95 3.36 70.25
CA PRO A 40 -11.44 2.02 70.68
C PRO A 40 -12.87 1.57 70.29
N SER A 41 -13.00 0.25 70.02
CA SER A 41 -13.98 -0.77 70.52
C SER A 41 -15.54 -0.64 70.49
N GLY A 42 -16.18 -1.31 69.50
CA GLY A 42 -17.31 -2.29 69.63
C GLY A 42 -18.75 -1.84 69.97
N PRO A 43 -19.79 -2.74 69.92
CA PRO A 43 -19.85 -4.14 69.44
C PRO A 43 -20.89 -4.38 68.30
N ALA A 44 -21.42 -5.61 68.13
CA ALA A 44 -22.04 -6.15 66.89
C ALA A 44 -23.49 -6.68 67.03
N GLU A 45 -24.17 -6.92 65.89
CA GLU A 45 -25.18 -7.98 65.56
C GLU A 45 -25.65 -7.76 64.09
N ALA A 46 -25.65 -8.68 63.11
CA ALA A 46 -26.16 -10.05 62.96
C ALA A 46 -27.65 -10.17 62.58
N ARG A 47 -27.96 -10.51 61.30
CA ARG A 47 -29.03 -11.46 60.85
C ARG A 47 -29.15 -11.61 59.30
N ARG A 48 -29.08 -12.85 58.81
CA ARG A 48 -29.81 -13.42 57.64
C ARG A 48 -30.97 -14.28 58.18
N PRO A 49 -31.98 -14.75 57.41
CA PRO A 49 -31.90 -15.90 56.45
C PRO A 49 -32.38 -15.51 55.01
N ALA A 50 -32.15 -16.20 53.87
CA ALA A 50 -32.03 -17.62 53.44
C ALA A 50 -33.25 -18.07 52.59
N ASP A 51 -33.21 -19.06 51.67
CA ASP A 51 -32.20 -19.72 50.77
C ASP A 51 -33.00 -20.70 49.84
N ASP A 52 -32.55 -21.41 48.79
CA ASP A 52 -31.23 -21.59 48.12
C ASP A 52 -31.20 -20.93 46.71
N ALA A 53 -31.55 -21.51 45.53
CA ALA A 53 -31.90 -22.87 45.08
C ALA A 53 -31.81 -22.97 43.53
N SER A 54 -31.40 -24.05 42.85
CA SER A 54 -30.38 -25.09 43.14
C SER A 54 -30.08 -25.89 41.82
N GLY A 55 -28.89 -26.50 41.62
CA GLY A 55 -28.58 -27.29 40.40
C GLY A 55 -27.08 -27.57 40.12
N GLN A 56 -26.59 -28.76 40.47
CA GLN A 56 -25.19 -29.21 40.25
C GLN A 56 -25.02 -29.89 38.86
N VAL A 57 -23.80 -30.10 38.29
CA VAL A 57 -22.84 -31.17 38.66
C VAL A 57 -21.41 -30.91 38.10
N ARG A 58 -20.42 -30.97 39.01
CA ARG A 58 -18.99 -31.45 38.94
C ARG A 58 -18.12 -31.17 37.68
N ARG A 59 -16.89 -30.64 37.74
CA ARG A 59 -15.67 -30.74 38.61
C ARG A 59 -14.58 -31.76 38.16
N SER A 60 -13.49 -31.22 37.63
CA SER A 60 -12.05 -31.48 37.94
C SER A 60 -11.24 -30.37 37.22
N GLY A 61 -10.13 -29.79 37.69
CA GLY A 61 -9.16 -30.15 38.73
C GLY A 61 -7.76 -30.08 38.08
N ALA A 62 -7.17 -28.89 37.88
CA ALA A 62 -6.32 -28.13 38.82
C ALA A 62 -4.89 -28.70 38.99
N GLY A 63 -3.85 -27.87 38.87
CA GLY A 63 -2.45 -28.25 39.07
C GLY A 63 -1.43 -27.28 38.46
N ASP A 64 -1.00 -26.28 39.24
CA ASP A 64 0.09 -25.35 38.90
C ASP A 64 1.47 -26.01 38.94
N ALA A 65 2.46 -25.44 38.23
CA ALA A 65 3.85 -25.35 38.70
C ALA A 65 4.67 -24.31 37.91
N LEU A 66 5.64 -23.68 38.58
CA LEU A 66 6.48 -22.59 38.09
C LEU A 66 7.96 -23.03 38.04
N ALA A 67 8.76 -22.30 37.25
CA ALA A 67 10.17 -21.95 37.54
C ALA A 67 11.34 -22.97 37.36
N LEU A 68 12.19 -22.64 36.36
CA LEU A 68 13.63 -22.29 36.49
C LEU A 68 14.78 -23.35 36.44
N LEU A 69 15.92 -22.83 35.93
CA LEU A 69 17.31 -23.32 35.92
C LEU A 69 17.70 -24.43 34.90
N ALA A 70 18.97 -24.58 34.46
CA ALA A 70 20.02 -23.62 34.03
C ALA A 70 21.27 -24.40 33.55
N ALA A 71 21.97 -23.89 32.51
CA ALA A 71 23.33 -24.27 32.07
C ALA A 71 23.60 -25.74 31.63
N GLY A 72 24.54 -26.04 30.72
CA GLY A 72 25.35 -25.20 29.83
C GLY A 72 26.60 -25.92 29.29
N ARG A 73 27.29 -25.30 28.31
CA ARG A 73 28.68 -25.59 27.85
C ARG A 73 28.94 -26.93 27.11
N ASP A 74 29.93 -27.09 26.21
CA ASP A 74 30.76 -26.20 25.35
C ASP A 74 31.62 -27.10 24.41
N ARG A 75 32.40 -26.52 23.47
CA ARG A 75 33.53 -27.08 22.67
C ARG A 75 33.15 -27.90 21.41
N GLN A 76 33.40 -27.37 20.20
CA GLN A 76 34.67 -27.31 19.41
C GLN A 76 34.89 -28.59 18.57
N ALA A 77 35.50 -28.63 17.38
CA ALA A 77 35.89 -27.70 16.29
C ALA A 77 36.93 -28.49 15.47
N GLY A 78 36.85 -28.53 14.14
CA GLY A 78 37.88 -29.22 13.33
C GLY A 78 37.69 -29.11 11.81
N ARG A 79 38.71 -28.63 11.09
CA ARG A 79 38.89 -28.72 9.62
C ARG A 79 40.15 -29.56 9.35
N PRO A 80 40.25 -30.25 8.20
CA PRO A 80 41.08 -29.73 7.08
C PRO A 80 40.26 -29.61 5.77
N ALA A 81 40.57 -28.72 4.80
CA ALA A 81 41.70 -28.64 3.85
C ALA A 81 41.54 -29.60 2.63
N ALA A 82 42.04 -29.18 1.45
CA ALA A 82 41.41 -29.48 0.17
C ALA A 82 42.23 -30.35 -0.81
N ALA A 83 41.55 -31.00 -1.77
CA ALA A 83 42.12 -31.49 -3.03
C ALA A 83 41.08 -31.60 -4.17
N ARG A 84 41.53 -31.32 -5.40
CA ARG A 84 41.00 -31.71 -6.73
C ARG A 84 42.12 -32.52 -7.42
N PRO A 85 41.94 -33.26 -8.54
CA PRO A 85 40.88 -33.18 -9.56
C PRO A 85 40.31 -34.55 -10.03
N GLY A 86 39.43 -34.54 -11.05
CA GLY A 86 39.14 -35.72 -11.87
C GLY A 86 37.68 -35.90 -12.30
N ALA A 87 37.41 -35.81 -13.60
CA ALA A 87 36.28 -36.46 -14.27
C ALA A 87 36.90 -37.46 -15.28
N PRO A 88 36.25 -38.59 -15.63
CA PRO A 88 35.17 -38.53 -16.61
C PRO A 88 34.09 -39.64 -16.48
N ALA A 89 33.32 -39.77 -17.57
CA ALA A 89 32.55 -40.94 -18.03
C ALA A 89 31.08 -41.06 -17.56
N ALA A 90 30.25 -41.45 -18.53
CA ALA A 90 28.81 -41.52 -18.46
C ALA A 90 28.32 -42.92 -18.05
N VAL A 91 27.10 -42.99 -17.52
CA VAL A 91 26.35 -44.25 -17.41
C VAL A 91 24.98 -44.07 -18.06
N SER A 92 24.78 -44.77 -19.16
CA SER A 92 23.47 -44.99 -19.78
C SER A 92 22.90 -46.29 -19.24
N LEU A 93 21.66 -46.28 -18.72
CA LEU A 93 20.91 -47.50 -18.46
C LEU A 93 19.42 -47.35 -18.77
N ALA A 94 19.04 -48.01 -19.87
CA ALA A 94 17.89 -48.90 -20.02
C ALA A 94 16.45 -48.37 -19.89
N GLN A 95 15.56 -49.08 -20.60
CA GLN A 95 14.20 -48.66 -20.95
C GLN A 95 13.12 -49.21 -20.00
N ALA A 96 11.91 -48.70 -20.15
CA ALA A 96 10.74 -48.96 -19.31
C ALA A 96 10.08 -50.34 -19.52
N PRO A 97 9.26 -50.78 -18.55
CA PRO A 97 8.12 -51.67 -18.80
C PRO A 97 6.83 -50.86 -19.09
N GLN A 98 5.98 -51.39 -19.97
CA GLN A 98 4.63 -50.90 -20.24
C GLN A 98 3.55 -51.80 -19.59
N ALA A 99 2.30 -51.35 -19.70
CA ALA A 99 1.05 -51.90 -19.17
C ALA A 99 0.88 -51.77 -17.64
N GLY A 100 -0.22 -51.22 -17.12
CA GLY A 100 -1.39 -50.63 -17.79
C GLY A 100 -2.66 -50.96 -17.03
N GLN A 101 -3.35 -49.95 -16.51
CA GLN A 101 -4.73 -50.07 -16.05
C GLN A 101 -5.42 -48.70 -16.11
N SER A 102 -6.52 -48.64 -16.85
CA SER A 102 -7.35 -47.46 -17.00
C SER A 102 -8.14 -47.23 -15.72
N VAL A 103 -8.01 -46.06 -15.10
CA VAL A 103 -8.92 -45.60 -14.05
C VAL A 103 -9.92 -44.64 -14.68
N ALA A 104 -11.18 -45.05 -14.73
CA ALA A 104 -12.25 -44.28 -15.35
C ALA A 104 -12.37 -42.90 -14.69
N GLN A 105 -12.38 -41.84 -15.51
CA GLN A 105 -12.63 -40.48 -15.05
C GLN A 105 -14.11 -40.35 -14.67
N ALA A 106 -14.39 -40.17 -13.38
CA ALA A 106 -15.69 -39.72 -12.93
C ALA A 106 -15.96 -38.30 -13.49
N PRO A 107 -17.16 -38.00 -14.01
CA PRO A 107 -17.44 -36.71 -14.61
C PRO A 107 -17.32 -35.59 -13.59
N ALA A 108 -16.48 -34.61 -13.87
CA ALA A 108 -16.41 -33.38 -13.09
C ALA A 108 -17.76 -32.65 -13.18
N GLN A 109 -18.54 -32.73 -12.10
CA GLN A 109 -19.78 -31.96 -11.98
C GLN A 109 -19.42 -30.48 -12.03
N ARG A 110 -19.83 -29.80 -13.11
CA ARG A 110 -19.81 -28.34 -13.16
C ARG A 110 -20.74 -27.85 -12.07
N VAL A 111 -20.17 -27.24 -11.03
CA VAL A 111 -20.94 -26.42 -10.11
C VAL A 111 -21.35 -25.19 -10.90
N ASP A 112 -22.60 -25.22 -11.37
CA ASP A 112 -23.23 -24.13 -12.09
C ASP A 112 -23.37 -22.96 -11.11
N GLN A 113 -22.45 -22.00 -11.19
CA GLN A 113 -22.59 -20.78 -10.39
C GLN A 113 -23.72 -19.97 -11.03
N PRO A 114 -24.76 -19.57 -10.27
CA PRO A 114 -25.84 -18.75 -10.82
C PRO A 114 -25.22 -17.48 -11.38
N GLY A 115 -25.42 -17.26 -12.68
CA GLY A 115 -24.80 -16.17 -13.40
C GLY A 115 -25.08 -14.84 -12.72
N GLY A 116 -24.01 -14.16 -12.28
CA GLY A 116 -24.12 -12.79 -11.82
C GLY A 116 -24.76 -11.95 -12.94
N GLU A 117 -25.80 -11.20 -12.60
CA GLU A 117 -26.49 -10.34 -13.56
C GLU A 117 -25.46 -9.47 -14.30
N PRO A 118 -25.57 -9.31 -15.63
CA PRO A 118 -24.63 -8.51 -16.39
C PRO A 118 -24.64 -7.10 -15.81
N VAL A 119 -23.51 -6.68 -15.22
CA VAL A 119 -23.39 -5.40 -14.54
C VAL A 119 -23.56 -4.32 -15.59
N VAL A 120 -24.77 -3.75 -15.66
CA VAL A 120 -25.14 -2.81 -16.72
C VAL A 120 -24.34 -1.53 -16.53
N MET A 121 -23.25 -1.42 -17.28
CA MET A 121 -22.46 -0.20 -17.39
C MET A 121 -23.39 0.87 -17.96
N ALA A 122 -23.90 1.77 -17.11
CA ALA A 122 -24.77 2.86 -17.53
C ALA A 122 -24.07 3.63 -18.67
N GLU A 123 -24.73 3.71 -19.83
CA GLU A 123 -24.12 4.29 -21.02
C GLU A 123 -23.70 5.73 -20.75
N ARG A 124 -22.39 5.97 -20.80
CA ARG A 124 -21.83 7.28 -20.53
C ARG A 124 -21.89 8.10 -21.81
N GLY A 125 -22.52 9.27 -21.74
CA GLY A 125 -22.45 10.27 -22.80
C GLY A 125 -21.01 10.69 -23.12
N PRO A 126 -20.80 11.44 -24.23
CA PRO A 126 -19.48 11.84 -24.68
C PRO A 126 -18.73 12.62 -23.59
N LEU A 127 -17.44 12.31 -23.42
CA LEU A 127 -16.57 13.03 -22.50
C LEU A 127 -16.37 14.47 -22.98
N ALA A 128 -16.30 15.41 -22.02
CA ALA A 128 -16.01 16.81 -22.31
C ALA A 128 -14.65 16.99 -23.01
N GLN A 129 -14.53 18.06 -23.79
CA GLN A 129 -13.35 18.36 -24.61
C GLN A 129 -12.42 19.40 -23.98
N ASP A 130 -12.68 19.75 -22.72
CA ASP A 130 -11.94 20.70 -21.90
C ASP A 130 -11.88 20.18 -20.44
N MET A 131 -11.01 20.77 -19.63
CA MET A 131 -10.75 20.30 -18.26
C MET A 131 -11.87 20.66 -17.26
N GLU A 132 -12.67 21.68 -17.54
CA GLU A 132 -13.72 22.16 -16.63
C GLU A 132 -14.96 21.27 -16.75
N GLY A 133 -15.48 21.08 -17.97
CA GLY A 133 -16.56 20.13 -18.24
C GLY A 133 -16.18 18.69 -17.86
N LEU A 134 -14.92 18.28 -18.02
CA LEU A 134 -14.48 16.95 -17.59
C LEU A 134 -14.48 16.82 -16.06
N ARG A 135 -14.18 17.91 -15.34
CA ARG A 135 -14.25 17.97 -13.88
C ARG A 135 -15.69 17.83 -13.41
N GLU A 136 -16.62 18.59 -14.00
CA GLU A 136 -18.06 18.50 -13.70
C GLU A 136 -18.58 17.07 -13.93
N GLN A 137 -18.26 16.46 -15.08
CA GLN A 137 -18.62 15.08 -15.38
C GLN A 137 -18.09 14.08 -14.35
N VAL A 138 -16.87 14.25 -13.84
CA VAL A 138 -16.31 13.39 -12.78
C VAL A 138 -16.99 13.60 -11.43
N LEU A 139 -17.29 14.85 -11.06
CA LEU A 139 -17.99 15.16 -9.81
C LEU A 139 -19.42 14.58 -9.78
N ALA A 140 -20.12 14.65 -10.91
CA ALA A 140 -21.47 14.11 -11.09
C ALA A 140 -21.51 12.59 -11.40
N CYS A 141 -20.38 11.94 -11.71
CA CYS A 141 -20.33 10.58 -12.24
C CYS A 141 -21.02 9.53 -11.34
N THR A 142 -21.92 8.72 -11.91
CA THR A 142 -22.63 7.61 -11.24
C THR A 142 -22.31 6.23 -11.83
N ALA A 143 -21.39 6.14 -12.78
CA ALA A 143 -21.17 4.96 -13.63
C ALA A 143 -20.49 3.73 -12.96
N CYS A 144 -20.31 3.73 -11.64
CA CYS A 144 -19.93 2.55 -10.85
C CYS A 144 -20.35 2.74 -9.38
N ASP A 145 -20.45 1.63 -8.62
CA ASP A 145 -20.96 1.63 -7.25
C ASP A 145 -20.17 2.50 -6.25
N LEU A 146 -18.93 2.86 -6.56
CA LEU A 146 -18.13 3.78 -5.73
C LEU A 146 -18.79 5.17 -5.58
N CYS A 147 -19.68 5.56 -6.50
CA CYS A 147 -20.48 6.78 -6.36
C CYS A 147 -21.42 6.76 -5.14
N LYS A 148 -21.85 5.57 -4.69
CA LYS A 148 -22.78 5.38 -3.57
C LYS A 148 -22.10 5.53 -2.20
N THR A 149 -20.76 5.44 -2.14
CA THR A 149 -20.00 5.40 -0.88
C THR A 149 -18.96 6.51 -0.72
N ARG A 150 -18.60 7.22 -1.79
CA ARG A 150 -17.72 8.39 -1.72
C ARG A 150 -18.38 9.54 -0.96
N ARG A 151 -17.60 10.36 -0.29
CA ARG A 151 -18.00 11.70 0.14
C ARG A 151 -17.75 12.74 -0.96
N GLN A 152 -16.61 12.68 -1.63
CA GLN A 152 -16.30 13.53 -2.79
C GLN A 152 -15.59 12.72 -3.88
N ALA A 153 -15.91 12.99 -5.14
CA ALA A 153 -15.06 12.53 -6.23
C ALA A 153 -13.80 13.41 -6.29
N VAL A 154 -12.66 12.77 -6.57
CA VAL A 154 -11.34 13.39 -6.61
C VAL A 154 -10.87 13.36 -8.05
N PHE A 155 -11.09 14.46 -8.77
CA PHE A 155 -10.76 14.60 -10.19
C PHE A 155 -9.25 14.49 -10.46
N GLY A 156 -8.50 15.33 -9.75
CA GLY A 156 -7.10 15.65 -10.00
C GLY A 156 -6.83 17.08 -9.55
N ASP A 157 -5.56 17.44 -9.35
CA ASP A 157 -5.14 18.75 -8.85
C ASP A 157 -3.71 19.07 -9.30
N GLY A 158 -3.42 20.35 -9.56
CA GLY A 158 -2.13 20.83 -10.05
C GLY A 158 -2.23 21.71 -11.29
N ALA A 159 -1.13 21.80 -12.05
CA ALA A 159 -1.00 22.75 -13.15
C ALA A 159 -1.84 22.38 -14.39
N PHE A 160 -2.24 23.38 -15.17
CA PHE A 160 -2.79 23.19 -16.51
C PHE A 160 -2.36 24.36 -17.43
N PRO A 161 -1.58 24.11 -18.49
CA PRO A 161 -0.93 22.85 -18.84
C PRO A 161 0.07 22.39 -17.76
N ALA A 162 0.40 21.09 -17.74
CA ALA A 162 1.43 20.53 -16.85
C ALA A 162 2.47 19.76 -17.66
N ARG A 163 3.74 19.94 -17.30
CA ARG A 163 4.86 19.20 -17.91
C ARG A 163 4.84 17.74 -17.48
N TRP A 164 4.53 17.50 -16.20
CA TRP A 164 4.50 16.17 -15.61
C TRP A 164 3.10 15.80 -15.14
N MET A 165 2.67 14.57 -15.44
CA MET A 165 1.49 13.98 -14.83
C MET A 165 1.87 12.85 -13.87
N VAL A 166 1.45 12.97 -12.61
CA VAL A 166 1.65 11.94 -11.59
C VAL A 166 0.36 11.16 -11.40
N ILE A 167 0.42 9.83 -11.52
CA ILE A 167 -0.77 8.98 -11.50
C ILE A 167 -0.66 7.93 -10.40
N GLY A 168 -1.55 8.04 -9.41
CA GLY A 168 -1.76 7.05 -8.35
C GLY A 168 -2.93 6.09 -8.64
N GLU A 169 -3.23 5.27 -7.64
CA GLU A 169 -4.25 4.22 -7.71
C GLU A 169 -5.67 4.75 -7.46
N ALA A 170 -5.93 5.24 -6.25
CA ALA A 170 -7.26 5.60 -5.77
C ALA A 170 -7.19 6.67 -4.66
N PRO A 171 -8.28 7.43 -4.42
CA PRO A 171 -8.38 8.32 -3.28
C PRO A 171 -8.41 7.53 -1.95
N GLY A 172 -7.68 8.03 -0.95
CA GLY A 172 -7.82 7.59 0.43
C GLY A 172 -8.91 8.38 1.16
N GLU A 173 -8.99 8.18 2.48
CA GLU A 173 -9.99 8.82 3.34
C GLU A 173 -9.88 10.35 3.41
N GLN A 174 -8.65 10.89 3.41
CA GLN A 174 -8.45 12.33 3.48
C GLN A 174 -8.74 12.98 2.12
N GLU A 175 -8.38 12.30 1.04
CA GLU A 175 -8.66 12.71 -0.33
C GLU A 175 -10.18 12.75 -0.59
N ASP A 176 -10.90 11.69 -0.22
CA ASP A 176 -12.38 11.61 -0.28
C ASP A 176 -13.08 12.67 0.59
N ARG A 177 -12.51 13.01 1.75
CA ARG A 177 -13.02 14.09 2.59
C ARG A 177 -12.82 15.47 1.95
N GLN A 178 -11.70 15.70 1.27
CA GLN A 178 -11.27 17.03 0.81
C GLN A 178 -11.54 17.30 -0.67
N GLY A 179 -11.78 16.28 -1.51
CA GLY A 179 -11.96 16.42 -2.95
C GLY A 179 -10.66 16.60 -3.75
N SER A 180 -9.49 16.56 -3.09
CA SER A 180 -8.16 16.74 -3.69
C SER A 180 -7.28 15.49 -3.52
N PRO A 181 -6.49 15.10 -4.54
CA PRO A 181 -5.65 13.91 -4.50
C PRO A 181 -4.41 14.12 -3.63
N PHE A 182 -3.92 13.04 -3.03
CA PHE A 182 -2.66 13.02 -2.27
C PHE A 182 -2.58 14.18 -1.24
N VAL A 183 -3.51 14.23 -0.28
CA VAL A 183 -3.54 15.23 0.80
C VAL A 183 -3.21 14.62 2.18
N GLY A 184 -3.28 13.29 2.31
CA GLY A 184 -2.84 12.57 3.50
C GLY A 184 -1.31 12.46 3.60
N ARG A 185 -0.83 11.65 4.57
CA ARG A 185 0.62 11.39 4.78
C ARG A 185 1.35 10.87 3.54
N ALA A 186 0.67 10.11 2.68
CA ALA A 186 1.23 9.64 1.42
C ALA A 186 1.46 10.80 0.44
N GLY A 187 0.57 11.81 0.46
CA GLY A 187 0.70 13.04 -0.29
C GLY A 187 1.83 13.93 0.18
N GLN A 188 1.96 14.15 1.48
CA GLN A 188 3.09 14.90 2.07
C GLN A 188 4.46 14.31 1.66
N LEU A 189 4.54 12.97 1.57
CA LEU A 189 5.74 12.30 1.03
C LEU A 189 5.89 12.50 -0.48
N LEU A 190 4.80 12.51 -1.26
CA LEU A 190 4.83 12.80 -2.70
C LEU A 190 5.25 14.25 -3.00
N ASP A 191 4.69 15.23 -2.28
CA ASP A 191 5.05 16.64 -2.43
C ASP A 191 6.53 16.85 -2.07
N SER A 192 7.02 16.12 -1.05
CA SER A 192 8.46 16.04 -0.77
C SER A 192 9.20 15.44 -1.98
N MET A 193 8.76 14.28 -2.50
CA MET A 193 9.37 13.55 -3.64
C MET A 193 9.64 14.50 -4.80
N LEU A 194 8.60 15.17 -5.28
CA LEU A 194 8.68 16.14 -6.37
C LEU A 194 9.69 17.27 -6.06
N ALA A 195 9.69 17.79 -4.83
CA ALA A 195 10.56 18.89 -4.42
C ALA A 195 12.08 18.56 -4.30
N ALA A 196 12.52 17.30 -4.38
CA ALA A 196 13.97 17.00 -4.55
C ALA A 196 14.45 16.98 -6.00
N VAL A 197 13.53 16.99 -6.96
CA VAL A 197 13.83 17.07 -8.38
C VAL A 197 13.27 18.36 -8.99
N ASP A 198 13.12 19.38 -8.14
CA ASP A 198 12.67 20.73 -8.48
C ASP A 198 11.32 20.78 -9.21
N LEU A 199 10.44 19.82 -8.91
CA LEU A 199 9.04 19.78 -9.37
C LEU A 199 8.08 20.14 -8.23
N GLN A 200 7.01 20.86 -8.56
CA GLN A 200 5.98 21.32 -7.61
C GLN A 200 4.57 21.09 -8.16
N ARG A 201 3.67 20.65 -7.27
CA ARG A 201 2.22 20.61 -7.55
C ARG A 201 1.74 22.03 -7.85
N GLY A 202 0.97 22.20 -8.92
CA GLY A 202 0.43 23.51 -9.30
C GLY A 202 1.37 24.41 -10.11
N ARG A 203 2.59 23.95 -10.42
CA ARG A 203 3.49 24.61 -11.38
C ARG A 203 3.84 23.71 -12.56
N GLU A 204 4.63 22.66 -12.32
CA GLU A 204 5.05 21.73 -13.37
C GLU A 204 4.21 20.45 -13.38
N VAL A 205 3.52 20.15 -12.28
CA VAL A 205 2.88 18.85 -12.03
C VAL A 205 1.36 18.95 -11.90
N PHE A 206 0.66 18.05 -12.60
CA PHE A 206 -0.73 17.65 -12.33
C PHE A 206 -0.77 16.26 -11.72
N ILE A 207 -1.56 16.06 -10.67
CA ILE A 207 -1.67 14.80 -9.92
C ILE A 207 -3.09 14.24 -10.08
N ALA A 208 -3.19 12.95 -10.40
CA ALA A 208 -4.45 12.24 -10.58
C ALA A 208 -4.37 10.80 -10.02
N ASN A 209 -5.51 10.12 -9.97
CA ASN A 209 -5.62 8.68 -9.73
C ASN A 209 -6.33 8.00 -10.91
N VAL A 210 -6.13 6.68 -11.06
CA VAL A 210 -6.87 5.84 -12.02
C VAL A 210 -8.37 5.91 -11.76
N ILE A 211 -8.80 5.63 -10.52
CA ILE A 211 -10.19 5.81 -10.12
C ILE A 211 -10.37 7.12 -9.36
N LYS A 212 -11.53 7.75 -9.54
CA LYS A 212 -11.86 9.08 -8.99
C LYS A 212 -12.64 9.04 -7.69
N CYS A 213 -12.96 7.85 -7.17
CA CYS A 213 -13.79 7.65 -5.98
C CYS A 213 -13.06 6.71 -5.01
N ARG A 214 -13.19 6.92 -3.71
CA ARG A 214 -12.57 6.06 -2.69
C ARG A 214 -13.25 4.69 -2.60
N PRO A 215 -12.52 3.56 -2.71
CA PRO A 215 -13.06 2.25 -2.38
C PRO A 215 -13.40 2.11 -0.88
N PRO A 216 -14.51 1.44 -0.52
CA PRO A 216 -14.88 1.16 0.87
C PRO A 216 -13.72 0.57 1.68
N ALA A 217 -13.52 1.09 2.90
CA ALA A 217 -12.42 0.71 3.80
C ALA A 217 -10.99 0.82 3.20
N ASN A 218 -10.79 1.60 2.12
CA ASN A 218 -9.54 1.68 1.36
C ASN A 218 -9.08 0.32 0.80
N ARG A 219 -10.02 -0.57 0.42
CA ARG A 219 -9.69 -1.78 -0.35
C ARG A 219 -9.07 -1.42 -1.71
N ASN A 220 -8.46 -2.41 -2.36
CA ASN A 220 -8.03 -2.27 -3.75
C ASN A 220 -9.24 -1.99 -4.68
N PRO A 221 -9.04 -1.23 -5.77
CA PRO A 221 -10.05 -1.09 -6.81
C PRO A 221 -10.28 -2.44 -7.53
N ARG A 222 -11.52 -2.68 -7.96
CA ARG A 222 -11.87 -3.86 -8.76
C ARG A 222 -11.73 -3.58 -10.26
N PRO A 223 -11.57 -4.61 -11.13
CA PRO A 223 -11.43 -4.41 -12.57
C PRO A 223 -12.58 -3.62 -13.21
N GLU A 224 -13.83 -3.86 -12.80
CA GLU A 224 -15.01 -3.14 -13.29
C GLU A 224 -15.01 -1.66 -12.88
N GLU A 225 -14.46 -1.33 -11.70
CA GLU A 225 -14.32 0.05 -11.23
C GLU A 225 -13.22 0.81 -11.99
N ILE A 226 -12.13 0.12 -12.34
CA ILE A 226 -11.05 0.64 -13.19
C ILE A 226 -11.56 0.86 -14.62
N ALA A 227 -12.24 -0.13 -15.21
CA ALA A 227 -12.83 -0.04 -16.54
C ALA A 227 -13.83 1.12 -16.61
N ALA A 228 -14.68 1.29 -15.59
CA ALA A 228 -15.58 2.43 -15.48
C ALA A 228 -14.82 3.77 -15.42
N CYS A 229 -13.81 3.92 -14.57
CA CYS A 229 -13.21 5.23 -14.29
C CYS A 229 -12.09 5.65 -15.25
N SER A 230 -11.34 4.70 -15.81
CA SER A 230 -10.15 4.97 -16.63
C SER A 230 -10.36 5.89 -17.84
N PRO A 231 -11.53 5.94 -18.54
CA PRO A 231 -11.73 6.90 -19.62
C PRO A 231 -11.54 8.37 -19.20
N TYR A 232 -11.88 8.72 -17.96
CA TYR A 232 -11.62 10.08 -17.43
C TYR A 232 -10.13 10.36 -17.28
N LEU A 233 -9.34 9.37 -16.87
CA LEU A 233 -7.88 9.52 -16.79
C LEU A 233 -7.27 9.65 -18.18
N MET A 234 -7.72 8.83 -19.16
CA MET A 234 -7.23 8.92 -20.53
C MET A 234 -7.54 10.29 -21.14
N LYS A 235 -8.75 10.82 -20.92
CA LYS A 235 -9.11 12.17 -21.38
C LYS A 235 -8.33 13.27 -20.66
N GLN A 236 -8.01 13.13 -19.37
CA GLN A 236 -7.09 14.04 -18.68
C GLN A 236 -5.69 14.05 -19.33
N ILE A 237 -5.11 12.88 -19.64
CA ILE A 237 -3.79 12.81 -20.31
C ILE A 237 -3.85 13.46 -21.71
N GLU A 238 -4.92 13.21 -22.46
CA GLU A 238 -5.16 13.78 -23.79
C GLU A 238 -5.28 15.33 -23.77
N LEU A 239 -5.93 15.89 -22.74
CA LEU A 239 -6.11 17.33 -22.58
C LEU A 239 -4.88 18.04 -22.01
N ILE A 240 -4.22 17.44 -21.00
CA ILE A 240 -3.02 17.99 -20.35
C ILE A 240 -1.80 17.93 -21.28
N LYS A 241 -1.72 16.88 -22.12
CA LYS A 241 -0.63 16.59 -23.05
C LYS A 241 0.77 16.59 -22.42
N PRO A 242 0.99 15.94 -21.26
CA PRO A 242 2.24 16.04 -20.50
C PRO A 242 3.47 15.60 -21.31
N GLU A 243 4.62 16.17 -20.96
CA GLU A 243 5.95 15.78 -21.46
C GLU A 243 6.40 14.44 -20.86
N GLY A 244 5.90 14.07 -19.68
CA GLY A 244 6.22 12.81 -19.02
C GLY A 244 5.19 12.36 -17.97
N ILE A 245 5.13 11.05 -17.73
CA ILE A 245 4.20 10.42 -16.77
C ILE A 245 4.98 9.67 -15.69
N LEU A 246 4.72 10.00 -14.42
CA LEU A 246 5.22 9.26 -13.26
C LEU A 246 4.08 8.42 -12.66
N VAL A 247 4.20 7.10 -12.74
CA VAL A 247 3.17 6.17 -12.27
C VAL A 247 3.55 5.57 -10.92
N LEU A 248 2.64 5.66 -9.95
CA LEU A 248 2.89 5.30 -8.56
C LEU A 248 2.03 4.11 -8.14
N GLY A 249 2.64 2.93 -8.01
CA GLY A 249 1.98 1.72 -7.53
C GLY A 249 1.40 0.81 -8.62
N ARG A 250 0.97 -0.39 -8.19
CA ARG A 250 0.63 -1.53 -9.07
C ARG A 250 -0.52 -1.21 -10.02
N PHE A 251 -1.68 -0.87 -9.49
CA PHE A 251 -2.91 -0.71 -10.28
C PHE A 251 -2.79 0.42 -11.31
N ALA A 252 -2.08 1.50 -10.96
CA ALA A 252 -1.77 2.57 -11.90
C ALA A 252 -0.85 2.08 -13.04
N ALA A 253 0.22 1.33 -12.73
CA ALA A 253 1.11 0.77 -13.74
C ALA A 253 0.41 -0.26 -14.63
N HIS A 254 -0.40 -1.14 -14.03
CA HIS A 254 -1.20 -2.14 -14.75
C HIS A 254 -2.22 -1.50 -15.69
N THR A 255 -2.90 -0.43 -15.26
CA THR A 255 -3.88 0.29 -16.07
C THR A 255 -3.25 1.01 -17.26
N LEU A 256 -2.13 1.71 -17.08
CA LEU A 256 -1.50 2.45 -18.19
C LEU A 256 -0.70 1.56 -19.14
N LEU A 257 -0.02 0.54 -18.63
CA LEU A 257 0.85 -0.35 -19.42
C LEU A 257 0.17 -1.65 -19.87
N GLN A 258 -1.10 -1.86 -19.53
CA GLN A 258 -1.91 -3.03 -19.91
C GLN A 258 -1.18 -4.35 -19.63
N THR A 259 -0.71 -4.51 -18.39
CA THR A 259 0.21 -5.59 -18.00
C THR A 259 -0.01 -6.03 -16.55
N GLU A 260 0.21 -7.31 -16.26
CA GLU A 260 0.17 -7.88 -14.90
C GLU A 260 1.57 -7.95 -14.24
N ALA A 261 2.60 -7.43 -14.89
CA ALA A 261 3.98 -7.52 -14.41
C ALA A 261 4.17 -6.90 -13.00
N SER A 262 5.10 -7.45 -12.23
CA SER A 262 5.40 -6.94 -10.88
C SER A 262 5.98 -5.52 -10.94
N ILE A 263 5.75 -4.70 -9.90
CA ILE A 263 6.37 -3.36 -9.82
C ILE A 263 7.89 -3.45 -9.88
N GLY A 264 8.51 -4.49 -9.32
CA GLY A 264 9.96 -4.72 -9.42
C GLY A 264 10.46 -4.88 -10.86
N ASN A 265 9.65 -5.47 -11.75
CA ASN A 265 9.98 -5.65 -13.17
C ASN A 265 9.64 -4.42 -14.01
N LEU A 266 8.75 -3.54 -13.54
CA LEU A 266 8.30 -2.34 -14.27
C LEU A 266 9.13 -1.10 -13.96
N ARG A 267 9.65 -0.98 -12.74
CA ARG A 267 10.47 0.17 -12.31
C ARG A 267 11.91 0.13 -12.83
N GLY A 268 12.67 1.21 -12.62
CA GLY A 268 14.08 1.30 -13.02
C GLY A 268 14.32 1.37 -14.54
N ARG A 269 13.27 1.56 -15.33
CA ARG A 269 13.31 1.75 -16.79
C ARG A 269 12.23 2.72 -17.25
N VAL A 270 12.42 3.26 -18.45
CA VAL A 270 11.45 4.12 -19.15
C VAL A 270 10.59 3.23 -20.06
N HIS A 271 9.30 3.48 -20.08
CA HIS A 271 8.34 2.89 -21.02
C HIS A 271 7.86 3.99 -21.96
N ALA A 272 7.49 3.63 -23.20
CA ALA A 272 6.74 4.52 -24.08
C ALA A 272 5.25 4.27 -23.85
N TRP A 273 4.51 5.28 -23.43
CA TRP A 273 3.05 5.26 -23.41
C TRP A 273 2.53 6.07 -24.59
N ARG A 274 1.72 5.45 -25.46
CA ARG A 274 1.23 6.08 -26.68
C ARG A 274 -0.17 6.66 -26.46
N ASP A 275 -0.32 7.96 -26.72
CA ASP A 275 -1.63 8.61 -26.64
C ASP A 275 -2.49 8.37 -27.88
N GLY A 276 -3.76 8.80 -27.83
CA GLY A 276 -4.71 8.62 -28.93
C GLY A 276 -4.36 9.36 -30.23
N SER A 277 -3.39 10.28 -30.20
CA SER A 277 -2.85 10.94 -31.40
C SER A 277 -1.63 10.22 -32.01
N GLY A 278 -1.17 9.14 -31.36
CA GLY A 278 0.01 8.38 -31.79
C GLY A 278 1.34 8.90 -31.23
N ARG A 279 1.32 9.92 -30.36
CA ARG A 279 2.53 10.46 -29.72
C ARG A 279 2.97 9.54 -28.58
N ASP A 280 4.26 9.25 -28.53
CA ASP A 280 4.89 8.57 -27.39
C ASP A 280 5.24 9.55 -26.28
N ILE A 281 4.82 9.23 -25.05
CA ILE A 281 5.12 9.96 -23.82
C ILE A 281 5.97 9.06 -22.93
N PRO A 282 7.14 9.52 -22.42
CA PRO A 282 7.96 8.75 -21.49
C PRO A 282 7.22 8.52 -20.17
N LEU A 283 7.09 7.25 -19.79
CA LEU A 283 6.43 6.80 -18.58
C LEU A 283 7.42 6.06 -17.68
N VAL A 284 7.55 6.48 -16.43
CA VAL A 284 8.37 5.79 -15.42
C VAL A 284 7.48 5.28 -14.28
N VAL A 285 7.69 4.03 -13.89
CA VAL A 285 6.95 3.37 -12.80
C VAL A 285 7.79 3.41 -11.52
N SER A 286 7.16 3.75 -10.40
CA SER A 286 7.77 3.66 -9.07
C SER A 286 6.80 3.14 -8.00
N TYR A 287 7.30 3.00 -6.78
CA TYR A 287 6.53 2.59 -5.62
C TYR A 287 5.57 3.68 -5.16
N HIS A 288 4.35 3.29 -4.77
CA HIS A 288 3.38 4.21 -4.20
C HIS A 288 3.89 4.79 -2.86
N PRO A 289 3.74 6.11 -2.59
CA PRO A 289 4.22 6.73 -1.35
C PRO A 289 3.71 6.05 -0.07
N ALA A 290 2.47 5.54 -0.07
CA ALA A 290 1.93 4.79 1.07
C ALA A 290 2.70 3.48 1.37
N TYR A 291 3.31 2.85 0.36
CA TYR A 291 4.22 1.71 0.56
C TYR A 291 5.56 2.19 1.12
N LEU A 292 6.14 3.27 0.59
CA LEU A 292 7.40 3.86 1.07
C LEU A 292 7.35 4.34 2.54
N LEU A 293 6.17 4.70 3.04
CA LEU A 293 5.93 4.98 4.46
C LEU A 293 6.02 3.74 5.36
N ARG A 294 5.68 2.55 4.84
CA ARG A 294 5.77 1.26 5.56
C ARG A 294 7.08 0.50 5.30
N SER A 295 7.74 0.78 4.19
CA SER A 295 8.95 0.10 3.73
C SER A 295 10.07 1.11 3.43
N PRO A 296 10.73 1.69 4.47
CA PRO A 296 11.75 2.72 4.27
C PRO A 296 12.94 2.30 3.41
N HIS A 297 13.27 1.00 3.38
CA HIS A 297 14.36 0.47 2.55
C HIS A 297 14.13 0.70 1.04
N ALA A 298 12.87 0.76 0.59
CA ALA A 298 12.51 0.97 -0.81
C ALA A 298 12.63 2.43 -1.26
N LYS A 299 12.90 3.39 -0.35
CA LYS A 299 13.03 4.82 -0.70
C LYS A 299 14.23 5.10 -1.61
N ALA A 300 15.34 4.40 -1.42
CA ALA A 300 16.52 4.54 -2.30
C ALA A 300 16.21 4.11 -3.74
N ALA A 301 15.36 3.10 -3.91
CA ALA A 301 14.86 2.65 -5.20
C ALA A 301 13.93 3.71 -5.81
N ALA A 302 12.92 4.20 -5.07
CA ALA A 302 12.02 5.25 -5.57
C ALA A 302 12.75 6.55 -5.97
N TRP A 303 13.85 6.88 -5.29
CA TRP A 303 14.72 8.00 -5.67
C TRP A 303 15.38 7.79 -7.04
N GLN A 304 15.83 6.57 -7.35
CA GLN A 304 16.39 6.24 -8.67
C GLN A 304 15.33 6.36 -9.78
N ASP A 305 14.10 5.90 -9.54
CA ASP A 305 13.00 6.04 -10.51
C ASP A 305 12.68 7.52 -10.76
N LEU A 306 12.65 8.34 -9.72
CA LEU A 306 12.36 9.76 -9.84
C LEU A 306 13.45 10.52 -10.61
N ARG A 307 14.73 10.21 -10.34
CA ARG A 307 15.86 10.74 -11.13
C ARG A 307 15.81 10.28 -12.59
N LEU A 308 15.42 9.03 -12.84
CA LEU A 308 15.24 8.51 -14.21
C LEU A 308 14.12 9.26 -14.94
N ALA A 309 13.01 9.54 -14.27
CA ALA A 309 11.88 10.30 -14.82
C ALA A 309 12.32 11.69 -15.26
N VAL A 310 12.89 12.51 -14.36
CA VAL A 310 13.29 13.89 -14.74
C VAL A 310 14.40 13.95 -15.78
N ALA A 311 15.21 12.89 -15.92
CA ALA A 311 16.17 12.76 -17.02
C ALA A 311 15.53 12.53 -18.41
N GLN A 312 14.22 12.25 -18.49
CA GLN A 312 13.49 12.13 -19.76
C GLN A 312 12.76 13.42 -20.17
N ALA A 313 12.57 14.38 -19.25
CA ALA A 313 11.96 15.64 -19.62
C ALA A 313 12.91 16.43 -20.55
N PRO A 314 12.40 17.09 -21.59
CA PRO A 314 13.15 18.11 -22.30
C PRO A 314 13.75 19.12 -21.31
N GLN A 315 15.06 19.37 -21.43
CA GLN A 315 15.68 20.51 -20.75
C GLN A 315 15.27 21.76 -21.53
N GLY A 316 14.46 22.61 -20.89
CA GLY A 316 14.06 23.92 -21.39
C GLY A 316 14.98 25.02 -20.86
#